data_AF-A0A1X7UIZ0-F1
#
_entry.id   AF-A0A1X7UIZ0-F1
#
_cell.length_a   1.000
_cell.length_b   1.000
_cell.length_c   1.000
_cell.angle_alpha   90.00
_cell.angle_beta   90.00
_cell.angle_gamma   90.00
#
_symmetry.space_group_name_H-M   'P 1'
#
loop_
_entity.id
_entity.type
_entity.pdbx_description
1 polymer ?
#
loop_
_entity_poly.entity_id
_entity_poly.type
_entity_poly.pdbx_seq_one_letter_code
_entity_poly.pdbx_strand_id
1 'polypeptide(L)'
;MDRKPEVSELLEWLDELTRWKKFGTFLPGIRPHDLDIIEDEENRADNRKIALFGKWLRVYPEANWGHVIDALKKANEKELVEKVKKKLGILPVAKAGEEMVDGQEEADKEEMVDVN
;
A
#
# COMPACT_ATOMS: atom_id res chain seq x y z
N MET A 1 5.45 11.73 6.87
CA MET A 1 4.53 10.90 6.06
C MET A 1 3.16 11.54 6.14
N ASP A 2 3.01 12.69 5.49
CA ASP A 2 1.96 13.67 5.79
C ASP A 2 0.88 13.72 4.71
N ARG A 3 0.93 12.77 3.77
CA ARG A 3 -0.08 12.62 2.73
C ARG A 3 -1.38 12.10 3.36
N LYS A 4 -2.44 12.89 3.19
CA LYS A 4 -3.80 12.50 3.53
C LYS A 4 -4.30 11.46 2.50
N PRO A 5 -4.80 10.30 2.95
CA PRO A 5 -5.43 9.34 2.06
C PRO A 5 -6.82 9.81 1.63
N GLU A 6 -7.20 9.50 0.40
CA GLU A 6 -8.59 9.61 -0.05
C GLU A 6 -9.36 8.30 0.18
N VAL A 7 -10.70 8.39 0.27
CA VAL A 7 -11.55 7.20 0.48
C VAL A 7 -11.33 6.15 -0.63
N SER A 8 -11.25 6.59 -1.89
CA SER A 8 -11.03 5.69 -3.03
C SER A 8 -9.70 4.95 -2.96
N GLU A 9 -8.64 5.62 -2.51
CA GLU A 9 -7.33 4.97 -2.32
C GLU A 9 -7.36 3.93 -1.19
N LEU A 10 -8.02 4.26 -0.08
CA LEU A 10 -8.18 3.32 1.03
C LEU A 10 -8.96 2.08 0.60
N LEU A 11 -10.02 2.24 -0.19
CA LEU A 11 -10.81 1.12 -0.70
C LEU A 11 -9.98 0.24 -1.66
N GLU A 12 -9.26 0.84 -2.61
CA GLU A 12 -8.44 0.07 -3.55
C GLU A 12 -7.29 -0.65 -2.85
N TRP A 13 -6.62 0.02 -1.91
CA TRP A 13 -5.39 -0.52 -1.31
C TRP A 13 -5.69 -1.50 -0.20
N LEU A 14 -6.82 -1.31 0.51
CA LEU A 14 -7.30 -2.14 1.61
C LEU A 14 -8.51 -3.00 1.19
N ASP A 15 -8.62 -3.32 -0.09
CA ASP A 15 -9.65 -4.22 -0.61
C ASP A 15 -9.60 -5.60 0.09
N GLU A 16 -8.40 -6.11 0.35
CA GLU A 16 -8.17 -7.39 1.03
C GLU A 16 -8.35 -7.31 2.57
N LEU A 17 -8.66 -6.14 3.13
CA LEU A 17 -8.83 -5.96 4.57
C LEU A 17 -10.13 -6.62 5.07
N THR A 18 -10.07 -7.88 5.45
CA THR A 18 -11.25 -8.60 5.96
C THR A 18 -11.61 -8.17 7.38
N ARG A 19 -10.62 -7.83 8.21
CA ARG A 19 -10.79 -7.46 9.62
C ARG A 19 -10.98 -5.96 9.83
N TRP A 20 -11.87 -5.35 9.03
CA TRP A 20 -12.13 -3.91 9.03
C TRP A 20 -12.50 -3.36 10.42
N LYS A 21 -13.32 -4.09 11.22
CA LYS A 21 -13.72 -3.67 12.57
C LYS A 21 -12.51 -3.57 13.51
N LYS A 22 -11.66 -4.60 13.53
CA LYS A 22 -10.43 -4.59 14.34
C LYS A 22 -9.48 -3.49 13.89
N PHE A 23 -9.28 -3.32 12.60
CA PHE A 23 -8.49 -2.21 12.06
C PHE A 23 -9.04 -0.84 12.51
N GLY A 24 -10.36 -0.65 12.41
CA GLY A 24 -11.03 0.59 12.81
C GLY A 24 -10.83 0.95 14.28
N THR A 25 -10.68 -0.03 15.18
CA THR A 25 -10.40 0.23 16.61
C THR A 25 -9.05 0.91 16.85
N PHE A 26 -8.11 0.78 15.92
CA PHE A 26 -6.78 1.38 16.03
C PHE A 26 -6.65 2.70 15.27
N LEU A 27 -7.72 3.14 14.58
CA LEU A 27 -7.73 4.43 13.92
C LEU A 27 -7.98 5.56 14.94
N PRO A 28 -7.16 6.62 14.91
CA PRO A 28 -7.40 7.78 15.77
C PRO A 28 -8.72 8.46 15.41
N GLY A 29 -9.47 8.90 16.43
CA GLY A 29 -10.76 9.56 16.27
C GLY A 29 -11.95 8.63 16.06
N ILE A 30 -11.73 7.33 15.79
CA ILE A 30 -12.81 6.34 15.74
C ILE A 30 -13.03 5.76 17.14
N ARG A 31 -14.29 5.76 17.61
CA ARG A 31 -14.67 5.13 18.88
C ARG A 31 -15.29 3.76 18.64
N PRO A 32 -15.23 2.83 19.61
CA PRO A 32 -15.90 1.53 19.50
C PRO A 32 -17.37 1.62 19.10
N HIS A 33 -18.12 2.54 19.72
CA HIS A 33 -19.53 2.78 19.38
C HIS A 33 -19.75 3.20 17.91
N ASP A 34 -18.81 3.92 17.31
CA ASP A 34 -18.90 4.30 15.90
C ASP A 34 -18.75 3.07 14.99
N LEU A 35 -18.03 2.03 15.43
CA LEU A 35 -17.86 0.77 14.71
C LEU A 35 -19.08 -0.15 14.86
N ASP A 36 -19.68 -0.20 16.05
CA ASP A 36 -20.91 -0.96 16.28
C ASP A 36 -22.05 -0.41 15.42
N ILE A 37 -22.23 0.92 15.36
CA ILE A 37 -23.21 1.54 14.45
C ILE A 37 -22.98 1.13 12.99
N ILE A 38 -21.73 1.17 12.51
CA ILE A 38 -21.42 0.79 11.11
C ILE A 38 -21.71 -0.70 10.88
N GLU A 39 -21.45 -1.55 11.87
CA GLU A 39 -21.74 -2.99 11.77
C GLU A 39 -23.25 -3.28 11.72
N ASP A 40 -24.05 -2.54 12.50
CA ASP A 40 -25.50 -2.66 12.54
C ASP A 40 -26.20 -2.04 11.32
N GLU A 41 -25.77 -0.85 10.88
CA GLU A 41 -26.42 -0.12 9.78
C GLU A 41 -26.11 -0.72 8.41
N GLU A 42 -24.95 -1.35 8.26
CA GLU A 42 -24.49 -1.81 6.96
C GLU A 42 -24.30 -3.34 6.93
N ASN A 43 -24.92 -3.99 5.95
CA ASN A 43 -24.88 -5.45 5.83
C ASN A 43 -23.65 -5.93 5.04
N ARG A 44 -23.20 -5.12 4.07
CA ARG A 44 -22.10 -5.50 3.17
C ARG A 44 -20.74 -5.08 3.71
N ALA A 45 -19.77 -5.98 3.65
CA ALA A 45 -18.40 -5.70 4.07
C ALA A 45 -17.78 -4.50 3.33
N ASP A 46 -18.04 -4.37 2.03
CA ASP A 46 -17.54 -3.25 1.21
C ASP A 46 -18.06 -1.92 1.71
N ASN A 47 -19.37 -1.83 1.94
CA ASN A 47 -20.02 -0.62 2.41
C ASN A 47 -19.58 -0.27 3.86
N ARG A 48 -19.34 -1.27 4.72
CA ARG A 48 -18.78 -1.05 6.08
C ARG A 48 -17.43 -0.35 6.01
N LYS A 49 -16.56 -0.74 5.06
CA LYS A 49 -15.28 -0.06 4.83
C LYS A 49 -15.47 1.37 4.36
N ILE A 50 -16.37 1.60 3.39
CA ILE A 50 -16.69 2.94 2.88
C ILE A 50 -17.15 3.85 4.03
N ALA A 51 -18.09 3.37 4.85
CA ALA A 51 -18.61 4.09 6.01
C ALA A 51 -17.51 4.39 7.04
N LEU A 52 -16.65 3.42 7.35
CA LEU A 52 -15.51 3.59 8.25
C LEU A 52 -14.55 4.67 7.74
N PHE A 53 -14.10 4.57 6.49
CA PHE A 53 -13.13 5.51 5.93
C PHE A 53 -13.70 6.92 5.80
N GLY A 54 -14.93 7.04 5.31
CA GLY A 54 -15.62 8.33 5.21
C GLY A 54 -15.81 8.99 6.57
N LYS A 55 -16.22 8.22 7.59
CA LYS A 55 -16.35 8.71 8.96
C LYS A 55 -15.00 9.13 9.53
N TRP A 56 -13.97 8.30 9.39
CA TRP A 56 -12.63 8.57 9.91
C TRP A 56 -12.05 9.87 9.35
N LEU A 57 -12.08 10.07 8.03
CA LEU A 57 -11.57 11.28 7.38
C LEU A 57 -12.34 12.55 7.76
N ARG A 58 -13.62 12.40 8.15
CA ARG A 58 -14.47 13.50 8.61
C ARG A 58 -14.20 13.87 10.06
N VAL A 59 -14.02 12.90 10.95
CA VAL A 59 -13.84 13.15 12.39
C VAL A 59 -12.38 13.45 12.75
N TYR A 60 -11.43 12.99 11.94
CA TYR A 60 -10.00 13.13 12.19
C TYR A 60 -9.32 13.82 10.99
N PRO A 61 -9.27 15.16 10.95
CA PRO A 61 -8.75 15.90 9.80
C PRO A 61 -7.26 15.67 9.55
N GLU A 62 -6.50 15.34 10.60
CA GLU A 62 -5.07 14.98 10.60
C GLU A 62 -4.79 13.55 10.10
N ALA A 63 -5.82 12.85 9.61
CA ALA A 63 -5.69 11.54 9.01
C ALA A 63 -4.61 11.53 7.91
N ASN A 64 -3.68 10.59 8.02
CA ASN A 64 -2.57 10.42 7.10
C ASN A 64 -2.22 8.93 6.95
N TRP A 65 -1.44 8.59 5.93
CA TRP A 65 -1.00 7.21 5.69
C TRP A 65 -0.16 6.61 6.83
N GLY A 66 0.50 7.43 7.64
CA GLY A 66 1.20 6.98 8.85
C GLY A 66 0.24 6.34 9.87
N HIS A 67 -0.90 6.97 10.11
CA HIS A 67 -1.96 6.43 10.97
C HIS A 67 -2.55 5.13 10.42
N VAL A 68 -2.75 5.03 9.11
CA VAL A 68 -3.22 3.80 8.45
C VAL A 68 -2.23 2.66 8.65
N ILE A 69 -0.93 2.91 8.39
CA ILE A 69 0.12 1.90 8.55
C ILE A 69 0.22 1.43 10.00
N ASP A 70 0.12 2.35 10.97
CA ASP A 70 0.16 2.00 12.38
C ASP A 70 -1.03 1.13 12.79
N ALA A 71 -2.24 1.49 12.34
CA ALA A 71 -3.45 0.72 12.59
C ALA A 71 -3.38 -0.68 11.95
N LEU A 72 -2.86 -0.82 10.72
CA LEU A 72 -2.67 -2.12 10.07
C LEU A 72 -1.66 -2.99 10.84
N LYS A 73 -0.54 -2.42 11.32
CA LYS A 73 0.43 -3.15 12.15
C LYS A 73 -0.21 -3.67 13.42
N LYS A 74 -1.00 -2.85 14.11
CA LYS A 74 -1.73 -3.24 15.34
C LYS A 74 -2.82 -4.27 15.06
N ALA A 75 -3.46 -4.21 13.89
CA ALA A 75 -4.41 -5.22 13.42
C ALA A 75 -3.75 -6.56 13.05
N ASN A 76 -2.41 -6.60 12.93
CA ASN A 76 -1.60 -7.73 12.48
C ASN A 76 -1.77 -8.04 10.98
N GLU A 77 -2.04 -7.00 10.17
CA GLU A 77 -2.23 -7.05 8.72
C GLU A 77 -0.89 -6.77 7.99
N LYS A 78 0.10 -7.64 8.19
CA LYS A 78 1.49 -7.40 7.72
C LYS A 78 1.58 -7.24 6.19
N GLU A 79 0.85 -8.06 5.43
CA GLU A 79 0.85 -8.02 3.97
C GLU A 79 0.31 -6.68 3.44
N LEU A 80 -0.78 -6.17 4.02
CA LEU A 80 -1.32 -4.86 3.69
C LEU A 80 -0.36 -3.73 4.06
N VAL A 81 0.36 -3.83 5.18
CA VAL A 81 1.39 -2.84 5.54
C VAL A 81 2.47 -2.75 4.46
N GLU A 82 2.96 -3.89 3.97
CA GLU A 82 3.98 -3.91 2.91
C GLU A 82 3.43 -3.39 1.59
N LYS A 83 2.22 -3.80 1.20
CA LYS A 83 1.52 -3.32 0.01
C LYS A 83 1.36 -1.79 0.01
N VAL A 84 0.87 -1.23 1.11
CA VAL A 84 0.69 0.22 1.27
C VAL A 84 2.04 0.94 1.23
N LYS A 85 3.06 0.45 1.96
CA LYS A 85 4.41 1.04 1.94
C LYS A 85 5.04 1.02 0.55
N LYS A 86 4.85 -0.06 -0.21
CA LYS A 86 5.33 -0.20 -1.59
C LYS A 86 4.62 0.80 -2.51
N LYS A 87 3.29 0.93 -2.41
CA LYS A 87 2.52 1.92 -3.20
C LYS A 87 2.91 3.37 -2.86
N LEU A 88 3.28 3.65 -1.62
CA LEU A 88 3.80 4.96 -1.19
C LEU A 88 5.27 5.18 -1.56
N GLY A 89 5.96 4.20 -2.16
CA GLY A 89 7.39 4.30 -2.49
C GLY A 89 8.33 4.31 -1.29
N ILE A 90 7.86 3.85 -0.12
CA ILE A 90 8.62 3.83 1.14
C ILE A 90 9.59 2.63 1.18
N LEU A 91 9.17 1.52 0.58
CA LEU A 91 10.04 0.37 0.33
C LEU A 91 10.54 0.47 -1.11
N PRO A 92 11.84 0.22 -1.37
CA PRO A 92 12.31 0.10 -2.73
C PRO A 92 11.52 -1.05 -3.38
N VAL A 93 10.85 -0.76 -4.49
CA VAL A 93 10.46 -1.84 -5.40
C VAL A 93 11.77 -2.51 -5.78
N ALA A 94 11.96 -3.76 -5.38
CA ALA A 94 12.95 -4.58 -6.05
C ALA A 94 12.54 -4.53 -7.52
N LYS A 95 13.26 -3.77 -8.33
CA LYS A 95 13.16 -3.81 -9.78
C LYS A 95 13.39 -5.27 -10.13
N ALA A 96 12.32 -6.01 -10.42
CA ALA A 96 12.44 -7.26 -11.12
C ALA A 96 13.10 -6.94 -12.46
N GLY A 97 14.14 -7.72 -12.77
CA GLY A 97 15.23 -7.36 -13.67
C GLY A 97 14.83 -6.77 -15.01
N GLU A 98 15.55 -5.70 -15.38
CA GLU A 98 15.93 -5.47 -16.76
C GLU A 98 17.24 -4.66 -16.75
N GLU A 99 18.33 -5.34 -16.39
CA GLU A 99 19.68 -4.91 -16.73
C GLU A 99 20.34 -6.13 -17.37
N MET A 100 19.96 -6.43 -18.61
CA MET A 100 20.72 -7.29 -19.50
C MET A 100 21.81 -6.41 -20.10
N VAL A 101 22.93 -6.33 -19.39
CA VAL A 101 24.21 -5.90 -19.96
C VAL A 101 24.75 -7.07 -20.77
N ASP A 102 24.54 -7.06 -22.09
CA ASP A 102 25.34 -7.87 -23.00
C ASP A 102 26.51 -7.01 -23.47
N GLY A 103 27.62 -7.17 -22.76
CA GLY A 103 28.90 -6.59 -23.10
C GLY A 103 29.47 -7.26 -24.35
N GLN A 104 29.77 -6.43 -25.32
CA GLN A 104 30.52 -6.72 -26.53
C GLN A 104 31.93 -7.26 -26.22
N GLU A 105 32.31 -8.41 -26.79
CA GLU A 105 33.68 -8.68 -27.30
C GLU A 105 33.67 -9.96 -28.16
N GLU A 106 33.69 -9.82 -29.50
CA GLU A 106 34.18 -10.88 -30.40
C GLU A 106 35.29 -10.27 -31.25
N ALA A 107 36.39 -10.99 -31.27
CA ALA A 107 37.71 -10.50 -31.56
C ALA A 107 37.93 -10.19 -33.05
N ASP A 108 38.64 -9.09 -33.26
CA ASP A 108 39.36 -8.73 -34.47
C ASP A 108 40.17 -9.92 -35.03
N LYS A 109 39.90 -10.29 -36.29
CA LYS A 109 40.84 -10.99 -37.18
C LYS A 109 40.64 -10.51 -38.60
N GLU A 110 41.12 -9.31 -38.90
CA GLU A 110 41.36 -8.89 -40.29
C GLU A 110 42.81 -9.20 -40.71
N GLU A 111 42.89 -10.17 -41.61
CA GLU A 111 43.72 -10.27 -42.82
C GLU A 111 45.24 -9.98 -42.84
N MET A 112 45.89 -10.87 -43.58
CA MET A 112 47.31 -11.04 -43.90
C MET A 112 47.88 -9.89 -44.75
N VAL A 113 49.19 -9.59 -44.62
CA VAL A 113 50.01 -9.19 -45.78
C VAL A 113 51.49 -9.60 -45.64
N ASP A 114 52.00 -10.03 -46.79
CA ASP A 114 53.24 -10.71 -47.16
C ASP A 114 54.57 -10.09 -46.70
N VAL A 115 55.57 -10.99 -46.51
CA VAL A 115 56.99 -10.63 -46.38
C VAL A 115 57.64 -10.67 -47.77
N ASN A 116 58.40 -9.62 -48.08
CA ASN A 116 59.29 -9.55 -49.25
C ASN A 116 60.75 -9.55 -48.77
#